data_AF-A0A520R272-F1
#
_entry.id   AF-A0A520R272-F1
#
_cell.length_a   1.000
_cell.length_b   1.000
_cell.length_c   1.000
_cell.angle_alpha   90.00
_cell.angle_beta   90.00
_cell.angle_gamma   90.00
#
_symmetry.space_group_name_H-M   'P 1'
#
loop_
_entity.id
_entity.type
_entity.pdbx_description
1 polymer ?
#
loop_
_entity_poly.entity_id
_entity_poly.type
_entity_poly.pdbx_seq_one_letter_code
_entity_poly.pdbx_strand_id
1 'polypeptide(L)'
;MSHPQWCLCLATFLTAAGCASGDDGGPRDGGLRLDAQQDGGASECTSDEDCPDDGIFCNGVLECSGGRCIAADVPSCNDGIGCTRDECIATTDECQNTPSNSACPEDTVCYVGHGCAAAAPCEFDADCGGDGVYCNGEEVCVEGLCASPAGGRDCVDDNSCTIDECVESSGACGNTPYPDFLTNPLHCGTGANDCVPCPDGAAGSHQLATCDMGTCALVCEGGWTDRNGDPADGCEYMCTPTPGLDTPDDAFTDANCDGIDGDRTRAVFVSTRGADTNDGLTPGTPVASFQRAFEVHYLATSRNQILVANGSYATSSTLTVPNGIGIHGGYTDDFLTRADTRASITASSATAMRAAGLRSPTVIDRININTTDRTGPSEATYAVVVDDSLDRLSLRFLTITAGRGGDGTSGTAGGRGADGMRGSNASGSSGGAGGNPGGGGASGLGGDGRTGRRRDSGQAGFVGSGGSCGVGGTAGSGSGTGGLGCADGDPGPGGGGGTGCTGTLGGNGSPGDGVGSLAGGVWSPSHG
;
A
#
# COMPACT_ATOMS: atom_id res chain seq x y z
N MET A 1 34.11 26.41 36.16
CA MET A 1 35.21 26.90 35.28
C MET A 1 34.61 27.20 33.91
N SER A 2 35.35 27.92 33.06
CA SER A 2 34.97 28.50 31.75
C SER A 2 33.88 27.81 30.91
N HIS A 3 32.87 28.58 30.49
CA HIS A 3 32.21 28.42 29.17
C HIS A 3 33.13 29.00 28.05
N PRO A 4 32.82 28.86 26.75
CA PRO A 4 31.82 29.76 26.14
C PRO A 4 30.81 29.06 25.19
N GLN A 5 29.61 29.66 25.07
CA GLN A 5 28.72 29.47 23.94
C GLN A 5 29.23 30.30 22.74
N TRP A 6 28.85 29.95 21.51
CA TRP A 6 28.78 30.93 20.41
C TRP A 6 27.45 30.83 19.67
N CYS A 7 26.96 31.98 19.25
CA CYS A 7 25.75 32.21 18.47
C CYS A 7 26.11 33.23 17.39
N LEU A 8 25.57 33.09 16.18
CA LEU A 8 25.70 34.10 15.13
C LEU A 8 24.44 34.13 14.25
N CYS A 9 24.15 35.29 13.68
CA CYS A 9 22.89 35.56 12.98
C CYS A 9 23.05 36.65 11.91
N LEU A 10 22.23 36.54 10.87
CA LEU A 10 21.76 37.59 9.94
C LEU A 10 22.70 38.11 8.82
N ALA A 11 22.08 38.28 7.64
CA ALA A 11 22.35 39.27 6.57
C ALA A 11 23.68 39.16 5.79
N THR A 12 23.77 39.51 4.49
CA THR A 12 22.80 40.02 3.48
C THR A 12 23.18 39.42 2.08
N PHE A 13 22.79 39.85 0.86
CA PHE A 13 22.14 41.05 0.29
C PHE A 13 21.39 40.68 -1.03
N LEU A 14 20.94 41.68 -1.79
CA LEU A 14 20.36 41.57 -3.14
C LEU A 14 20.87 42.74 -4.00
N THR A 15 21.23 42.52 -5.27
CA THR A 15 21.40 43.59 -6.29
C THR A 15 21.15 43.07 -7.71
N ALA A 16 20.55 43.91 -8.55
CA ALA A 16 20.44 43.70 -10.01
C ALA A 16 20.25 45.05 -10.73
N ALA A 17 21.02 45.31 -11.79
CA ALA A 17 20.80 46.33 -12.83
C ALA A 17 21.89 46.25 -13.91
N GLY A 18 21.58 46.63 -15.16
CA GLY A 18 22.57 46.99 -16.19
C GLY A 18 22.84 48.51 -16.22
N CYS A 19 23.33 49.14 -17.28
CA CYS A 19 23.69 48.73 -18.66
C CYS A 19 24.78 49.68 -19.20
N ALA A 20 25.41 49.37 -20.37
CA ALA A 20 25.60 50.28 -21.53
C ALA A 20 26.86 50.01 -22.40
N SER A 21 26.59 49.71 -23.68
CA SER A 21 27.21 50.24 -24.92
C SER A 21 28.72 50.16 -25.20
N GLY A 22 29.03 49.63 -26.40
CA GLY A 22 30.31 49.78 -27.11
C GLY A 22 30.34 48.90 -28.37
N ASP A 23 30.23 49.50 -29.56
CA ASP A 23 30.27 48.81 -30.85
C ASP A 23 31.71 48.53 -31.31
N ASP A 24 31.92 47.40 -32.01
CA ASP A 24 32.63 47.35 -33.30
C ASP A 24 32.55 45.93 -33.91
N GLY A 25 32.48 45.83 -35.24
CA GLY A 25 32.11 44.59 -35.95
C GLY A 25 33.24 43.88 -36.71
N GLY A 26 33.04 42.58 -36.98
CA GLY A 26 33.88 41.78 -37.87
C GLY A 26 33.83 40.28 -37.52
N PRO A 27 33.58 39.37 -38.48
CA PRO A 27 33.57 37.94 -38.20
C PRO A 27 34.99 37.41 -37.92
N ARG A 28 35.08 36.32 -37.17
CA ARG A 28 36.28 35.48 -37.06
C ARG A 28 35.86 34.02 -37.15
N ASP A 29 36.56 33.29 -38.00
CA ASP A 29 36.20 31.93 -38.39
C ASP A 29 36.42 30.91 -37.27
N GLY A 30 35.70 29.79 -37.34
CA GLY A 30 35.82 28.69 -36.39
C GLY A 30 37.16 27.96 -36.54
N GLY A 31 38.02 28.06 -35.54
CA GLY A 31 39.22 27.24 -35.40
C GLY A 31 39.08 26.26 -34.22
N LEU A 32 38.71 25.01 -34.50
CA LEU A 32 38.72 23.95 -33.49
C LEU A 32 40.17 23.64 -33.06
N ARG A 33 40.32 23.11 -31.84
CA ARG A 33 41.64 22.85 -31.25
C ARG A 33 42.30 21.64 -31.91
N LEU A 34 43.54 21.81 -32.35
CA LEU A 34 44.45 20.72 -32.69
C LEU A 34 45.19 20.28 -31.44
N ASP A 35 44.70 19.22 -30.77
CA ASP A 35 45.47 18.49 -29.78
C ASP A 35 46.46 17.57 -30.52
N ALA A 36 47.68 18.08 -30.74
CA ALA A 36 48.71 17.38 -31.48
C ALA A 36 49.39 16.30 -30.63
N GLN A 37 48.86 15.07 -30.65
CA GLN A 37 49.68 13.90 -30.35
C GLN A 37 50.55 13.53 -31.56
N GLN A 38 51.82 13.28 -31.28
CA GLN A 38 52.86 12.99 -32.25
C GLN A 38 53.17 11.49 -32.22
N ASP A 39 52.46 10.73 -33.05
CA ASP A 39 52.83 9.33 -33.34
C ASP A 39 53.33 9.21 -34.78
N GLY A 40 54.23 8.23 -35.00
CA GLY A 40 54.86 8.00 -36.30
C GLY A 40 53.87 7.40 -37.29
N GLY A 41 54.01 7.75 -38.57
CA GLY A 41 53.14 7.27 -39.63
C GLY A 41 53.22 5.74 -39.81
N ALA A 42 52.29 5.03 -39.16
CA ALA A 42 51.71 3.84 -39.76
C ALA A 42 50.84 4.31 -40.93
N SER A 43 51.03 3.72 -42.11
CA SER A 43 50.04 3.81 -43.17
C SER A 43 48.83 2.98 -42.77
N GLU A 44 47.63 3.54 -42.94
CA GLU A 44 46.35 2.87 -42.63
C GLU A 44 46.15 1.62 -43.49
N CYS A 45 46.71 1.66 -44.70
CA CYS A 45 46.72 0.61 -45.71
C CYS A 45 48.08 0.57 -46.42
N THR A 46 48.40 -0.53 -47.11
CA THR A 46 49.54 -0.64 -48.04
C THR A 46 49.14 -1.11 -49.45
N SER A 47 47.92 -1.60 -49.57
CA SER A 47 47.21 -2.05 -50.75
C SER A 47 45.71 -1.85 -50.53
N ASP A 48 44.91 -1.89 -51.58
CA ASP A 48 43.45 -1.71 -51.48
C ASP A 48 42.80 -2.85 -50.66
N GLU A 49 43.43 -4.02 -50.64
CA GLU A 49 43.06 -5.18 -49.81
C GLU A 49 43.18 -4.91 -48.28
N ASP A 50 43.92 -3.88 -47.87
CA ASP A 50 44.02 -3.44 -46.47
C ASP A 50 42.89 -2.48 -46.06
N CYS A 51 42.05 -2.02 -46.99
CA CYS A 51 40.91 -1.13 -46.74
C CYS A 51 39.59 -1.93 -46.68
N PRO A 52 39.07 -2.27 -45.49
CA PRO A 52 37.81 -2.98 -45.37
C PRO A 52 36.64 -2.07 -45.75
N ASP A 53 36.09 -2.32 -46.93
CA ASP A 53 34.83 -1.76 -47.41
C ASP A 53 33.68 -2.10 -46.45
N ASP A 54 32.71 -1.19 -46.27
CA ASP A 54 31.48 -1.48 -45.52
C ASP A 54 30.44 -2.24 -46.38
N GLY A 55 30.71 -2.35 -47.68
CA GLY A 55 29.95 -3.14 -48.64
C GLY A 55 28.87 -2.35 -49.37
N ILE A 56 28.69 -1.06 -49.06
CA ILE A 56 27.61 -0.24 -49.61
C ILE A 56 28.03 0.33 -50.97
N PHE A 57 27.53 -0.26 -52.05
CA PHE A 57 27.90 0.10 -53.44
C PHE A 57 27.85 1.61 -53.75
N CYS A 58 26.95 2.33 -53.10
CA CYS A 58 26.65 3.74 -53.35
C CYS A 58 27.51 4.77 -52.60
N ASN A 59 28.48 4.36 -51.77
CA ASN A 59 29.41 5.30 -51.11
C ASN A 59 30.80 5.38 -51.77
N GLY A 60 31.15 4.42 -52.64
CA GLY A 60 32.42 4.33 -53.36
C GLY A 60 33.47 3.49 -52.61
N VAL A 61 33.90 2.40 -53.25
CA VAL A 61 34.90 1.44 -52.73
C VAL A 61 36.14 2.15 -52.20
N LEU A 62 36.67 1.68 -51.07
CA LEU A 62 37.86 2.26 -50.43
C LEU A 62 39.16 1.81 -51.13
N GLU A 63 39.85 2.75 -51.78
CA GLU A 63 41.19 2.55 -52.37
C GLU A 63 42.31 3.08 -51.44
N CYS A 64 43.49 2.46 -51.51
CA CYS A 64 44.64 2.82 -50.69
C CYS A 64 45.52 3.89 -51.36
N SER A 65 45.24 5.16 -51.08
CA SER A 65 45.97 6.28 -51.69
C SER A 65 46.86 7.00 -50.67
N GLY A 66 48.17 7.04 -50.95
CA GLY A 66 49.16 7.71 -50.09
C GLY A 66 49.36 7.07 -48.72
N GLY A 67 48.95 5.81 -48.53
CA GLY A 67 48.97 5.11 -47.24
C GLY A 67 47.78 5.45 -46.35
N ARG A 68 46.66 5.87 -46.94
CA ARG A 68 45.38 6.13 -46.29
C ARG A 68 44.24 5.53 -47.13
N CYS A 69 43.21 4.99 -46.49
CA CYS A 69 42.01 4.58 -47.22
C CYS A 69 41.20 5.83 -47.62
N ILE A 70 40.83 5.92 -48.89
CA ILE A 70 39.94 6.96 -49.42
C ILE A 70 38.85 6.31 -50.25
N ALA A 71 37.62 6.81 -50.20
CA ALA A 71 36.58 6.39 -51.14
C ALA A 71 36.99 6.81 -52.55
N ALA A 72 36.87 5.87 -53.50
CA ALA A 72 36.90 6.17 -54.93
C ALA A 72 35.69 7.03 -55.34
N ASP A 73 35.70 7.55 -56.57
CA ASP A 73 34.53 8.25 -57.11
C ASP A 73 33.30 7.31 -57.14
N VAL A 74 32.19 7.74 -56.54
CA VAL A 74 30.93 6.98 -56.46
C VAL A 74 30.48 6.53 -57.86
N PRO A 75 30.04 5.28 -58.05
CA PRO A 75 29.52 4.79 -59.33
C PRO A 75 28.42 5.71 -59.88
N SER A 76 28.66 6.29 -61.06
CA SER A 76 27.70 7.18 -61.71
C SER A 76 26.59 6.35 -62.36
N CYS A 77 25.44 6.26 -61.70
CA CYS A 77 24.27 5.54 -62.20
C CYS A 77 23.56 6.19 -63.40
N ASN A 78 24.08 7.29 -63.95
CA ASN A 78 23.44 8.00 -65.07
C ASN A 78 23.52 7.17 -66.37
N ASP A 79 22.38 6.72 -66.89
CA ASP A 79 22.29 5.94 -68.12
C ASP A 79 22.36 6.81 -69.40
N GLY A 80 22.32 8.13 -69.24
CA GLY A 80 22.36 9.13 -70.31
C GLY A 80 20.98 9.52 -70.85
N ILE A 81 19.88 9.03 -70.26
CA ILE A 81 18.51 9.29 -70.69
C ILE A 81 17.92 10.43 -69.86
N GLY A 82 17.58 11.55 -70.51
CA GLY A 82 17.11 12.76 -69.82
C GLY A 82 15.72 12.70 -69.15
N CYS A 83 15.15 11.50 -68.98
CA CYS A 83 13.82 11.31 -68.37
C CYS A 83 13.74 10.11 -67.40
N THR A 84 14.80 9.34 -67.23
CA THR A 84 14.96 8.41 -66.11
C THR A 84 15.31 9.19 -64.85
N ARG A 85 14.88 8.67 -63.69
CA ARG A 85 15.45 9.03 -62.40
C ARG A 85 16.55 8.03 -62.09
N ASP A 86 17.79 8.46 -62.28
CA ASP A 86 18.98 7.68 -62.01
C ASP A 86 19.32 7.77 -60.52
N GLU A 87 19.19 6.66 -59.81
CA GLU A 87 19.33 6.62 -58.35
C GLU A 87 20.18 5.40 -57.94
N CYS A 88 21.11 5.59 -57.00
CA CYS A 88 21.92 4.50 -56.47
C CYS A 88 21.24 3.95 -55.22
N ILE A 89 20.81 2.69 -55.26
CA ILE A 89 19.97 2.08 -54.21
C ILE A 89 20.86 1.29 -53.25
N ALA A 90 21.26 1.95 -52.17
CA ALA A 90 22.15 1.43 -51.12
C ALA A 90 21.58 0.24 -50.30
N THR A 91 20.36 -0.23 -50.61
CA THR A 91 19.73 -1.42 -50.01
C THR A 91 19.74 -2.64 -50.92
N THR A 92 20.06 -2.48 -52.21
CA THR A 92 20.15 -3.57 -53.20
C THR A 92 21.51 -3.63 -53.90
N ASP A 93 22.42 -2.71 -53.56
CA ASP A 93 23.77 -2.56 -54.14
C ASP A 93 23.79 -2.43 -55.67
N GLU A 94 22.76 -1.79 -56.24
CA GLU A 94 22.58 -1.61 -57.67
C GLU A 94 22.19 -0.16 -58.05
N CYS A 95 22.48 0.21 -59.30
CA CYS A 95 21.95 1.42 -59.93
C CYS A 95 20.53 1.17 -60.47
N GLN A 96 19.57 2.01 -60.08
CA GLN A 96 18.20 1.96 -60.59
C GLN A 96 17.93 3.16 -61.52
N ASN A 97 17.45 2.86 -62.73
CA ASN A 97 17.14 3.85 -63.77
C ASN A 97 15.62 3.86 -64.03
N THR A 98 14.86 4.52 -63.16
CA THR A 98 13.39 4.44 -63.17
C THR A 98 12.77 5.50 -64.10
N PRO A 99 12.01 5.14 -65.15
CA PRO A 99 11.40 6.12 -66.06
C PRO A 99 10.48 7.11 -65.38
N SER A 100 10.50 8.37 -65.81
CA SER A 100 9.62 9.43 -65.33
C SER A 100 8.96 10.18 -66.49
N ASN A 101 7.70 9.87 -66.76
CA ASN A 101 6.91 10.56 -67.79
C ASN A 101 6.77 12.06 -67.49
N SER A 102 6.81 12.48 -66.22
CA SER A 102 6.83 13.90 -65.82
C SER A 102 8.14 14.65 -66.14
N ALA A 103 9.22 13.94 -66.50
CA ALA A 103 10.45 14.57 -67.00
C ALA A 103 10.40 14.81 -68.52
N CYS A 104 9.36 14.32 -69.21
CA CYS A 104 9.18 14.49 -70.64
C CYS A 104 8.29 15.71 -71.01
N PRO A 105 8.46 16.27 -72.23
CA PRO A 105 7.53 17.25 -72.78
C PRO A 105 6.07 16.75 -72.88
N GLU A 106 5.14 17.70 -73.01
CA GLU A 106 3.72 17.43 -73.31
C GLU A 106 3.58 16.44 -74.50
N ASP A 107 2.61 15.53 -74.40
CA ASP A 107 2.34 14.42 -75.32
C ASP A 107 3.46 13.36 -75.49
N THR A 108 4.45 13.29 -74.58
CA THR A 108 5.55 12.28 -74.65
C THR A 108 5.76 11.49 -73.36
N VAL A 109 6.15 10.21 -73.53
CA VAL A 109 6.39 9.19 -72.49
C VAL A 109 7.86 8.78 -72.51
N CYS A 110 8.42 8.41 -71.34
CA CYS A 110 9.81 8.05 -71.18
C CYS A 110 10.02 6.54 -71.41
N TYR A 111 10.66 6.18 -72.52
CA TYR A 111 10.96 4.79 -72.83
C TYR A 111 12.41 4.42 -72.45
N VAL A 112 12.60 3.33 -71.71
CA VAL A 112 13.94 2.80 -71.36
C VAL A 112 14.77 2.57 -72.62
N GLY A 113 16.02 3.00 -72.62
CA GLY A 113 16.93 2.92 -73.78
C GLY A 113 16.63 3.89 -74.94
N HIS A 114 15.53 4.66 -74.89
CA HIS A 114 15.06 5.50 -76.00
C HIS A 114 14.74 6.95 -75.62
N GLY A 115 14.44 7.23 -74.35
CA GLY A 115 14.06 8.55 -73.84
C GLY A 115 12.63 8.97 -74.20
N CYS A 116 12.36 10.27 -74.14
CA CYS A 116 11.04 10.83 -74.42
C CYS A 116 10.66 10.63 -75.89
N ALA A 117 9.63 9.82 -76.14
CA ALA A 117 9.00 9.68 -77.44
C ALA A 117 7.49 9.92 -77.32
N ALA A 118 6.82 10.22 -78.44
CA ALA A 118 5.37 10.39 -78.45
C ALA A 118 4.69 9.12 -77.92
N ALA A 119 3.78 9.28 -76.97
CA ALA A 119 3.01 8.16 -76.44
C ALA A 119 2.22 7.47 -77.57
N ALA A 120 2.02 6.16 -77.46
CA ALA A 120 1.23 5.42 -78.44
C ALA A 120 -0.22 5.95 -78.44
N PRO A 121 -0.78 6.35 -79.60
CA PRO A 121 -2.17 6.79 -79.67
C PRO A 121 -3.11 5.58 -79.60
N CYS A 122 -4.21 5.73 -78.86
CA CYS A 122 -5.16 4.67 -78.56
C CYS A 122 -6.62 5.16 -78.69
N GLU A 123 -7.55 4.24 -78.94
CA GLU A 123 -8.99 4.46 -78.70
C GLU A 123 -9.49 3.63 -77.50
N PHE A 124 -8.77 2.56 -77.12
CA PHE A 124 -9.05 1.67 -76.00
C PHE A 124 -7.76 1.22 -75.30
N ASP A 125 -7.84 0.78 -74.04
CA ASP A 125 -6.70 0.27 -73.28
C ASP A 125 -5.99 -0.91 -73.99
N ALA A 126 -6.74 -1.70 -74.75
CA ALA A 126 -6.23 -2.83 -75.54
C ALA A 126 -5.35 -2.43 -76.74
N ASP A 127 -5.28 -1.13 -77.09
CA ASP A 127 -4.34 -0.61 -78.09
C ASP A 127 -2.95 -0.36 -77.47
N CYS A 128 -2.84 -0.31 -76.13
CA CYS A 128 -1.61 -0.05 -75.40
C CYS A 128 -0.80 -1.33 -75.20
N GLY A 129 0.33 -1.43 -75.90
CA GLY A 129 1.21 -2.62 -75.88
C GLY A 129 2.12 -2.77 -74.66
N GLY A 130 1.98 -1.92 -73.64
CA GLY A 130 2.99 -1.70 -72.60
C GLY A 130 4.19 -0.87 -73.10
N ASP A 131 4.91 -0.24 -72.17
CA ASP A 131 6.18 0.45 -72.42
C ASP A 131 7.41 -0.47 -72.21
N GLY A 132 7.22 -1.60 -71.54
CA GLY A 132 8.24 -2.58 -71.18
C GLY A 132 8.61 -2.60 -69.69
N VAL A 133 7.99 -1.72 -68.90
CA VAL A 133 8.08 -1.65 -67.43
C VAL A 133 6.87 -2.40 -66.85
N TYR A 134 7.00 -2.96 -65.64
CA TYR A 134 5.96 -3.81 -65.03
C TYR A 134 5.30 -3.19 -63.79
N CYS A 135 6.05 -2.40 -63.02
CA CYS A 135 5.65 -1.85 -61.71
C CYS A 135 5.07 -0.44 -61.78
N ASN A 136 5.16 0.23 -62.93
CA ASN A 136 4.34 1.39 -63.26
C ASN A 136 2.87 1.01 -63.59
N GLY A 137 2.56 -0.28 -63.77
CA GLY A 137 1.21 -0.79 -63.97
C GLY A 137 0.89 -1.10 -65.44
N GLU A 138 -0.36 -1.43 -65.73
CA GLU A 138 -0.81 -1.69 -67.10
C GLU A 138 -1.24 -0.38 -67.76
N GLU A 139 -0.60 -0.05 -68.88
CA GLU A 139 -0.89 1.14 -69.69
C GLU A 139 -2.37 1.22 -70.08
N VAL A 140 -3.04 2.30 -69.70
CA VAL A 140 -4.44 2.57 -70.01
C VAL A 140 -4.58 3.77 -70.94
N CYS A 141 -5.69 3.83 -71.68
CA CYS A 141 -5.90 4.89 -72.67
C CYS A 141 -6.45 6.16 -72.03
N VAL A 142 -5.57 7.12 -71.74
CA VAL A 142 -5.88 8.40 -71.09
C VAL A 142 -5.89 9.51 -72.13
N GLU A 143 -7.06 10.13 -72.35
CA GLU A 143 -7.28 11.22 -73.31
C GLU A 143 -6.84 10.94 -74.77
N GLY A 144 -6.66 9.67 -75.13
CA GLY A 144 -6.26 9.21 -76.47
C GLY A 144 -4.78 8.81 -76.59
N LEU A 145 -4.03 8.83 -75.48
CA LEU A 145 -2.65 8.38 -75.38
C LEU A 145 -2.52 7.27 -74.32
N CYS A 146 -1.63 6.31 -74.54
CA CYS A 146 -1.29 5.32 -73.51
C CYS A 146 -0.50 5.98 -72.38
N ALA A 147 -0.91 5.74 -71.13
CA ALA A 147 -0.20 6.16 -69.94
C ALA A 147 -0.34 5.17 -68.77
N SER A 148 0.73 5.05 -67.99
CA SER A 148 0.79 4.22 -66.78
C SER A 148 -0.08 4.80 -65.65
N PRO A 149 -0.76 3.97 -64.84
CA PRO A 149 -1.54 4.44 -63.69
C PRO A 149 -0.63 5.10 -62.64
N ALA A 150 -1.03 6.27 -62.14
CA ALA A 150 -0.24 7.09 -61.21
C ALA A 150 0.01 6.49 -59.81
N GLY A 151 -0.47 5.27 -59.55
CA GLY A 151 -0.19 4.48 -58.33
C GLY A 151 0.75 3.31 -58.56
N GLY A 152 1.21 3.05 -59.80
CA GLY A 152 1.96 1.86 -60.16
C GLY A 152 1.09 0.61 -60.26
N ARG A 153 1.75 -0.56 -60.25
CA ARG A 153 1.10 -1.86 -60.03
C ARG A 153 0.96 -2.12 -58.53
N ASP A 154 -0.27 -2.37 -58.09
CA ASP A 154 -0.53 -2.90 -56.76
C ASP A 154 -0.06 -4.36 -56.68
N CYS A 155 0.77 -4.66 -55.68
CA CYS A 155 1.34 -5.98 -55.41
C CYS A 155 0.96 -6.53 -54.02
N VAL A 156 0.11 -5.83 -53.27
CA VAL A 156 -0.39 -6.32 -51.97
C VAL A 156 -1.25 -7.56 -52.19
N ASP A 157 -0.93 -8.67 -51.51
CA ASP A 157 -1.66 -9.95 -51.63
C ASP A 157 -2.63 -10.23 -50.46
N ASP A 158 -3.01 -9.15 -49.78
CA ASP A 158 -3.72 -9.09 -48.50
C ASP A 158 -2.94 -9.70 -47.30
N ASN A 159 -1.70 -10.19 -47.44
CA ASN A 159 -0.96 -10.84 -46.36
C ASN A 159 -0.10 -9.86 -45.53
N SER A 160 -0.61 -9.49 -44.35
CA SER A 160 0.12 -8.70 -43.35
C SER A 160 1.51 -9.24 -42.94
N CYS A 161 1.81 -10.51 -43.21
CA CYS A 161 3.09 -11.16 -42.87
C CYS A 161 4.14 -11.15 -44.00
N THR A 162 3.92 -10.47 -45.13
CA THR A 162 4.89 -10.33 -46.22
C THR A 162 5.42 -8.91 -46.39
N ILE A 163 6.62 -8.82 -46.97
CA ILE A 163 7.13 -7.66 -47.69
C ILE A 163 6.59 -7.79 -49.12
N ASP A 164 5.68 -6.90 -49.51
CA ASP A 164 5.06 -6.89 -50.83
C ASP A 164 5.81 -5.91 -51.73
N GLU A 165 6.67 -6.44 -52.60
CA GLU A 165 7.53 -5.67 -53.50
C GLU A 165 7.19 -5.96 -54.97
N CYS A 166 7.30 -4.97 -55.84
CA CYS A 166 7.19 -5.18 -57.28
C CYS A 166 8.58 -5.27 -57.92
N VAL A 167 8.89 -6.40 -58.55
CA VAL A 167 10.26 -6.76 -58.97
C VAL A 167 10.38 -6.75 -60.50
N GLU A 168 10.75 -5.59 -61.03
CA GLU A 168 10.92 -5.32 -62.49
C GLU A 168 11.74 -6.40 -63.22
N SER A 169 12.86 -6.84 -62.63
CA SER A 169 13.75 -7.84 -63.24
C SER A 169 13.10 -9.21 -63.46
N SER A 170 11.95 -9.46 -62.82
CA SER A 170 11.14 -10.67 -62.95
C SER A 170 9.81 -10.47 -63.68
N GLY A 171 9.35 -9.22 -63.84
CA GLY A 171 8.00 -8.91 -64.34
C GLY A 171 6.90 -9.48 -63.43
N ALA A 172 7.10 -9.48 -62.12
CA ALA A 172 6.18 -10.05 -61.14
C ALA A 172 6.19 -9.30 -59.79
N CYS A 173 5.11 -9.46 -59.03
CA CYS A 173 5.08 -9.14 -57.60
C CYS A 173 5.83 -10.23 -56.81
N GLY A 174 6.65 -9.82 -55.85
CA GLY A 174 7.41 -10.66 -54.94
C GLY A 174 6.97 -10.42 -53.50
N ASN A 175 6.32 -11.42 -52.90
CA ASN A 175 5.70 -11.32 -51.59
C ASN A 175 6.52 -12.17 -50.62
N THR A 176 7.46 -11.56 -49.90
CA THR A 176 8.48 -12.29 -49.12
C THR A 176 8.12 -12.30 -47.64
N PRO A 177 7.85 -13.47 -47.01
CA PRO A 177 7.46 -13.51 -45.60
C PRO A 177 8.55 -12.95 -44.68
N TYR A 178 8.17 -12.15 -43.68
CA TYR A 178 9.11 -11.65 -42.68
C TYR A 178 9.82 -12.83 -41.97
N PRO A 179 11.16 -12.87 -41.91
CA PRO A 179 11.88 -13.98 -41.28
C PRO A 179 11.78 -13.95 -39.74
N ASP A 180 11.27 -12.87 -39.17
CA ASP A 180 11.35 -12.50 -37.76
C ASP A 180 9.98 -12.21 -37.11
N PHE A 181 8.86 -12.58 -37.74
CA PHE A 181 7.49 -12.32 -37.23
C PHE A 181 7.19 -12.91 -35.82
N LEU A 182 8.00 -13.86 -35.35
CA LEU A 182 7.88 -14.42 -33.99
C LEU A 182 8.53 -13.54 -32.91
N THR A 183 9.33 -12.53 -33.30
CA THR A 183 10.25 -11.78 -32.41
C THR A 183 10.33 -10.29 -32.70
N ASN A 184 9.92 -9.81 -33.88
CA ASN A 184 9.94 -8.40 -34.26
C ASN A 184 8.63 -7.71 -33.84
N PRO A 185 8.67 -6.69 -32.96
CA PRO A 185 7.46 -5.98 -32.54
C PRO A 185 6.72 -5.25 -33.66
N LEU A 186 7.34 -4.98 -34.81
CA LEU A 186 6.67 -4.29 -35.92
C LEU A 186 5.83 -5.24 -36.82
N HIS A 187 6.13 -6.54 -36.80
CA HIS A 187 5.52 -7.55 -37.70
C HIS A 187 5.10 -8.80 -36.91
N CYS A 188 4.57 -8.61 -35.70
CA CYS A 188 4.37 -9.70 -34.75
C CYS A 188 3.13 -10.53 -35.07
N GLY A 189 3.29 -11.84 -35.30
CA GLY A 189 2.19 -12.75 -35.58
C GLY A 189 2.66 -14.21 -35.71
N THR A 190 1.78 -15.12 -36.14
CA THR A 190 2.13 -16.53 -36.40
C THR A 190 2.63 -16.80 -37.82
N GLY A 191 2.62 -15.78 -38.70
CA GLY A 191 2.98 -15.91 -40.11
C GLY A 191 1.80 -16.34 -41.00
N ALA A 192 0.56 -16.19 -40.51
CA ALA A 192 -0.65 -16.74 -41.11
C ALA A 192 -1.63 -15.65 -41.57
N ASN A 193 -1.11 -14.53 -42.08
CA ASN A 193 -1.82 -13.26 -42.27
C ASN A 193 -2.44 -12.72 -40.98
N ASP A 194 -1.59 -12.58 -39.97
CA ASP A 194 -1.92 -12.14 -38.62
C ASP A 194 -0.81 -11.27 -37.99
N CYS A 195 0.06 -10.69 -38.82
CA CYS A 195 1.22 -9.94 -38.35
C CYS A 195 0.88 -8.47 -38.14
N VAL A 196 1.07 -7.97 -36.91
CA VAL A 196 0.69 -6.60 -36.53
C VAL A 196 1.84 -5.85 -35.81
N PRO A 197 1.90 -4.52 -35.93
CA PRO A 197 2.80 -3.72 -35.12
C PRO A 197 2.29 -3.63 -33.67
N CYS A 198 3.03 -4.24 -32.75
CA CYS A 198 2.83 -4.09 -31.32
C CYS A 198 3.18 -2.66 -30.87
N PRO A 199 2.33 -1.97 -30.07
CA PRO A 199 1.01 -2.41 -29.59
C PRO A 199 -0.12 -2.00 -30.56
N ASP A 200 -1.25 -2.72 -30.49
CA ASP A 200 -2.56 -2.33 -31.08
C ASP A 200 -3.18 -1.05 -30.44
N GLY A 201 -2.35 -0.17 -29.89
CA GLY A 201 -2.73 1.02 -29.13
C GLY A 201 -1.50 1.79 -28.66
N ALA A 202 -1.72 2.88 -27.92
CA ALA A 202 -0.61 3.59 -27.30
C ALA A 202 -0.02 2.77 -26.15
N ALA A 203 1.29 2.52 -26.17
CA ALA A 203 2.01 2.01 -25.00
C ALA A 203 1.92 3.03 -23.85
N GLY A 204 1.83 2.52 -22.62
CA GLY A 204 1.86 3.33 -21.41
C GLY A 204 3.25 3.91 -21.12
N SER A 205 3.37 4.69 -20.05
CA SER A 205 4.64 5.34 -19.69
C SER A 205 5.71 4.27 -19.36
N HIS A 206 6.91 4.38 -19.93
CA HIS A 206 8.02 3.45 -19.69
C HIS A 206 7.74 1.97 -20.02
N GLN A 207 6.77 1.70 -20.90
CA GLN A 207 6.58 0.38 -21.52
C GLN A 207 7.33 0.29 -22.86
N LEU A 208 7.85 -0.90 -23.14
CA LEU A 208 8.42 -1.32 -24.42
C LEU A 208 7.53 -2.41 -25.01
N ALA A 209 7.18 -2.28 -26.28
CA ALA A 209 6.51 -3.34 -27.03
C ALA A 209 7.50 -4.48 -27.33
N THR A 210 7.09 -5.71 -27.10
CA THR A 210 7.84 -6.91 -27.44
C THR A 210 6.95 -7.90 -28.18
N CYS A 211 7.57 -8.76 -29.00
CA CYS A 211 6.92 -9.90 -29.62
C CYS A 211 7.57 -11.16 -29.03
N ASP A 212 6.79 -11.98 -28.33
CA ASP A 212 7.24 -13.29 -27.84
C ASP A 212 6.45 -14.39 -28.56
N MET A 213 7.15 -15.24 -29.30
CA MET A 213 6.60 -16.36 -30.06
C MET A 213 5.40 -16.00 -30.96
N GLY A 214 5.42 -14.79 -31.55
CA GLY A 214 4.34 -14.29 -32.40
C GLY A 214 3.16 -13.69 -31.65
N THR A 215 3.32 -13.37 -30.37
CA THR A 215 2.32 -12.66 -29.55
C THR A 215 2.85 -11.33 -29.05
N CYS A 216 2.07 -10.25 -29.25
CA CYS A 216 2.40 -8.94 -28.69
C CYS A 216 2.30 -8.96 -27.17
N ALA A 217 3.34 -8.47 -26.51
CA ALA A 217 3.35 -8.20 -25.08
C ALA A 217 3.96 -6.82 -24.78
N LEU A 218 3.75 -6.34 -23.56
CA LEU A 218 4.34 -5.12 -23.03
C LEU A 218 5.27 -5.50 -21.89
N VAL A 219 6.48 -4.94 -21.88
CA VAL A 219 7.47 -5.12 -20.81
C VAL A 219 8.01 -3.76 -20.38
N CYS A 220 8.40 -3.61 -19.12
CA CYS A 220 8.93 -2.34 -18.63
C CYS A 220 10.32 -2.03 -19.18
N GLU A 221 10.59 -0.74 -19.40
CA GLU A 221 11.93 -0.22 -19.63
C GLU A 221 12.86 -0.57 -18.45
N GLY A 222 14.14 -0.82 -18.72
CA GLY A 222 15.09 -1.28 -17.71
C GLY A 222 15.23 -0.35 -16.50
N GLY A 223 14.77 -0.80 -15.34
CA GLY A 223 14.73 -0.01 -14.09
C GLY A 223 13.35 0.56 -13.75
N TRP A 224 12.32 0.26 -14.54
CA TRP A 224 10.91 0.49 -14.23
C TRP A 224 10.19 -0.83 -13.96
N THR A 225 9.11 -0.75 -13.19
CA THR A 225 8.20 -1.87 -12.93
C THR A 225 6.74 -1.38 -12.96
N ASP A 226 5.84 -2.23 -13.43
CA ASP A 226 4.39 -2.07 -13.29
C ASP A 226 4.06 -2.21 -11.80
N ARG A 227 3.58 -1.12 -11.19
CA ARG A 227 3.41 -1.09 -9.73
C ARG A 227 2.05 -1.63 -9.29
N ASN A 228 1.01 -1.44 -10.10
CA ASN A 228 -0.37 -1.74 -9.73
C ASN A 228 -0.87 -3.09 -10.29
N GLY A 229 -0.20 -3.64 -11.30
CA GLY A 229 -0.62 -4.81 -12.08
C GLY A 229 -1.55 -4.46 -13.25
N ASP A 230 -1.58 -3.20 -13.68
CA ASP A 230 -2.45 -2.68 -14.74
C ASP A 230 -1.59 -2.16 -15.92
N PRO A 231 -1.54 -2.88 -17.05
CA PRO A 231 -0.74 -2.47 -18.20
C PRO A 231 -1.30 -1.21 -18.91
N ALA A 232 -2.38 -0.60 -18.42
CA ALA A 232 -3.02 0.55 -19.06
C ALA A 232 -2.41 1.93 -18.71
N ASP A 233 -1.78 2.12 -17.54
CA ASP A 233 -1.08 3.39 -17.21
C ASP A 233 0.44 3.37 -17.51
N GLY A 234 1.10 2.20 -17.44
CA GLY A 234 2.47 2.05 -17.92
C GLY A 234 3.33 1.06 -17.12
N CYS A 235 4.48 1.56 -16.70
CA CYS A 235 5.32 1.07 -15.63
C CYS A 235 5.73 2.30 -14.81
N GLU A 236 4.97 2.63 -13.76
CA GLU A 236 4.99 3.95 -13.09
C GLU A 236 6.12 4.07 -12.06
N TYR A 237 6.73 2.94 -11.69
CA TYR A 237 7.64 2.87 -10.55
C TYR A 237 9.06 2.55 -10.97
N MET A 238 9.93 3.56 -10.89
CA MET A 238 11.37 3.36 -11.03
C MET A 238 11.92 2.65 -9.78
N CYS A 239 12.44 1.44 -9.96
CA CYS A 239 12.92 0.57 -8.89
C CYS A 239 14.13 -0.25 -9.37
N THR A 240 15.03 -0.61 -8.45
CA THR A 240 16.23 -1.43 -8.77
C THR A 240 16.30 -2.59 -7.78
N PRO A 241 16.04 -3.84 -8.21
CA PRO A 241 15.87 -4.95 -7.28
C PRO A 241 17.18 -5.31 -6.59
N THR A 242 17.10 -5.58 -5.30
CA THR A 242 18.24 -5.87 -4.43
C THR A 242 18.30 -7.37 -4.11
N PRO A 243 19.50 -8.01 -4.06
CA PRO A 243 19.58 -9.44 -3.78
C PRO A 243 19.17 -9.79 -2.34
N GLY A 244 17.98 -10.38 -2.16
CA GLY A 244 17.47 -10.78 -0.85
C GLY A 244 16.13 -11.51 -0.91
N LEU A 245 15.50 -11.66 0.27
CA LEU A 245 14.06 -11.83 0.38
C LEU A 245 13.48 -10.48 0.78
N ASP A 246 12.41 -10.06 0.13
CA ASP A 246 11.66 -8.93 0.65
C ASP A 246 10.94 -9.31 1.96
N THR A 247 11.06 -8.44 2.97
CA THR A 247 10.39 -8.52 4.26
C THR A 247 10.17 -7.11 4.81
N PRO A 248 8.93 -6.71 5.18
CA PRO A 248 8.64 -5.31 5.45
C PRO A 248 9.48 -4.70 6.57
N ASP A 249 10.22 -3.63 6.25
CA ASP A 249 11.31 -3.11 7.08
C ASP A 249 11.00 -1.74 7.75
N ASP A 250 12.05 -0.98 8.12
CA ASP A 250 11.93 0.38 8.69
C ASP A 250 12.39 1.49 7.72
N ALA A 251 12.91 1.13 6.54
CA ALA A 251 13.18 2.03 5.42
C ALA A 251 11.98 2.11 4.44
N PHE A 252 11.04 1.16 4.53
CA PHE A 252 9.89 0.99 3.63
C PHE A 252 10.33 0.70 2.19
N THR A 253 11.35 -0.14 2.04
CA THR A 253 11.99 -0.43 0.75
C THR A 253 11.32 -1.63 0.09
N ASP A 254 10.62 -1.39 -1.02
CA ASP A 254 10.38 -2.42 -2.02
C ASP A 254 11.75 -2.89 -2.56
N ALA A 255 12.15 -4.08 -2.14
CA ALA A 255 13.47 -4.64 -2.33
C ALA A 255 13.51 -5.63 -3.50
N ASN A 256 12.37 -6.18 -3.92
CA ASN A 256 12.25 -7.09 -5.07
C ASN A 256 11.66 -6.42 -6.33
N CYS A 257 11.16 -5.18 -6.21
CA CYS A 257 10.46 -4.40 -7.24
C CYS A 257 9.12 -5.00 -7.70
N ASP A 258 8.40 -5.71 -6.81
CA ASP A 258 7.07 -6.24 -7.11
C ASP A 258 5.92 -5.23 -6.89
N GLY A 259 6.21 -4.09 -6.25
CA GLY A 259 5.32 -2.93 -6.11
C GLY A 259 4.84 -2.63 -4.68
N ILE A 260 5.39 -3.29 -3.65
CA ILE A 260 5.11 -3.05 -2.22
C ILE A 260 6.38 -3.22 -1.36
N ASP A 261 6.41 -2.63 -0.16
CA ASP A 261 7.34 -3.05 0.91
C ASP A 261 6.86 -4.38 1.48
N GLY A 262 7.44 -5.50 1.04
CA GLY A 262 6.96 -6.86 1.24
C GLY A 262 7.06 -7.71 -0.04
N ASP A 263 6.51 -8.93 -0.01
CA ASP A 263 6.57 -9.88 -1.12
C ASP A 263 5.15 -10.30 -1.51
N ARG A 264 4.66 -9.90 -2.69
CA ARG A 264 3.29 -10.20 -3.18
C ARG A 264 2.97 -11.69 -3.25
N THR A 265 3.97 -12.55 -3.39
CA THR A 265 3.79 -14.00 -3.42
C THR A 265 3.69 -14.61 -2.01
N ARG A 266 4.15 -13.88 -0.98
CA ARG A 266 4.15 -14.26 0.43
C ARG A 266 3.25 -13.42 1.33
N ALA A 267 2.61 -12.37 0.80
CA ALA A 267 1.68 -11.50 1.50
C ALA A 267 0.24 -12.06 1.58
N VAL A 268 -0.43 -11.84 2.72
CA VAL A 268 -1.89 -11.85 2.87
C VAL A 268 -2.35 -10.42 3.12
N PHE A 269 -3.25 -9.93 2.29
CA PHE A 269 -3.67 -8.52 2.30
C PHE A 269 -4.91 -8.30 3.17
N VAL A 270 -4.84 -7.36 4.12
CA VAL A 270 -5.91 -7.07 5.08
C VAL A 270 -6.28 -5.59 5.03
N SER A 271 -7.53 -5.27 4.70
CA SER A 271 -8.05 -3.90 4.61
C SER A 271 -9.47 -3.78 5.15
N THR A 272 -9.80 -2.68 5.82
CA THR A 272 -11.18 -2.33 6.20
C THR A 272 -12.13 -2.10 5.01
N ARG A 273 -11.61 -1.98 3.78
CA ARG A 273 -12.39 -1.98 2.53
C ARG A 273 -12.55 -3.37 1.90
N GLY A 274 -11.85 -4.37 2.41
CA GLY A 274 -11.88 -5.75 1.93
C GLY A 274 -13.13 -6.52 2.34
N ALA A 275 -13.16 -7.81 2.04
CA ALA A 275 -14.24 -8.71 2.43
C ALA A 275 -13.71 -10.10 2.76
N ASP A 276 -14.21 -10.73 3.83
CA ASP A 276 -13.75 -12.07 4.25
C ASP A 276 -14.17 -13.20 3.28
N THR A 277 -15.02 -12.90 2.30
CA THR A 277 -15.30 -13.77 1.14
C THR A 277 -14.14 -13.84 0.14
N ASN A 278 -13.18 -12.91 0.21
CA ASN A 278 -12.05 -12.86 -0.69
C ASN A 278 -10.99 -13.92 -0.32
N ASP A 279 -10.02 -14.10 -1.22
CA ASP A 279 -8.88 -15.00 -1.00
C ASP A 279 -7.75 -14.37 -0.17
N GLY A 280 -7.65 -13.03 -0.12
CA GLY A 280 -6.58 -12.30 0.56
C GLY A 280 -5.23 -12.35 -0.15
N LEU A 281 -5.17 -12.83 -1.39
CA LEU A 281 -3.90 -13.15 -2.08
C LEU A 281 -3.36 -12.02 -2.98
N THR A 282 -4.16 -10.98 -3.25
CA THR A 282 -3.75 -9.80 -4.03
C THR A 282 -4.17 -8.49 -3.35
N PRO A 283 -3.53 -7.34 -3.66
CA PRO A 283 -3.96 -6.01 -3.18
C PRO A 283 -5.40 -5.64 -3.55
N GLY A 284 -5.92 -6.19 -4.65
CA GLY A 284 -7.31 -6.00 -5.12
C GLY A 284 -8.34 -6.91 -4.46
N THR A 285 -7.91 -7.99 -3.81
CA THR A 285 -8.76 -8.98 -3.12
C THR A 285 -8.48 -9.12 -1.61
N PRO A 286 -8.30 -8.02 -0.85
CA PRO A 286 -7.94 -8.11 0.57
C PRO A 286 -9.10 -8.65 1.42
N VAL A 287 -8.76 -9.32 2.51
CA VAL A 287 -9.73 -9.77 3.53
C VAL A 287 -10.02 -8.64 4.52
N ALA A 288 -11.17 -8.71 5.19
CA ALA A 288 -11.62 -7.68 6.13
C ALA A 288 -11.12 -7.91 7.56
N SER A 289 -10.82 -9.15 7.95
CA SER A 289 -10.45 -9.51 9.32
C SER A 289 -9.12 -10.27 9.44
N PHE A 290 -8.44 -10.05 10.58
CA PHE A 290 -7.26 -10.81 10.99
C PHE A 290 -7.54 -12.31 11.15
N GLN A 291 -8.75 -12.67 11.60
CA GLN A 291 -9.17 -14.07 11.72
C GLN A 291 -9.13 -14.75 10.34
N ARG A 292 -9.71 -14.10 9.32
CA ARG A 292 -9.66 -14.60 7.95
C ARG A 292 -8.24 -14.63 7.40
N ALA A 293 -7.42 -13.63 7.68
CA ALA A 293 -6.02 -13.61 7.25
C ALA A 293 -5.20 -14.78 7.84
N PHE A 294 -5.45 -15.16 9.10
CA PHE A 294 -4.81 -16.32 9.73
C PHE A 294 -5.28 -17.65 9.11
N GLU A 295 -6.54 -17.75 8.66
CA GLU A 295 -7.04 -18.90 7.92
C GLU A 295 -6.42 -19.02 6.52
N VAL A 296 -6.24 -17.90 5.81
CA VAL A 296 -5.55 -17.88 4.50
C VAL A 296 -4.10 -18.33 4.66
N HIS A 297 -3.38 -17.82 5.67
CA HIS A 297 -2.03 -18.31 6.01
C HIS A 297 -2.02 -19.82 6.34
N TYR A 298 -2.99 -20.32 7.10
CA TYR A 298 -3.08 -21.74 7.45
C TYR A 298 -3.29 -22.65 6.23
N LEU A 299 -4.03 -22.17 5.22
CA LEU A 299 -4.25 -22.89 3.95
C LEU A 299 -3.06 -22.78 2.98
N ALA A 300 -2.31 -21.68 3.03
CA ALA A 300 -1.17 -21.40 2.17
C ALA A 300 0.04 -20.94 3.01
N THR A 301 0.74 -21.87 3.68
CA THR A 301 1.77 -21.54 4.68
C THR A 301 3.01 -20.82 4.15
N SER A 302 3.18 -20.71 2.83
CA SER A 302 4.17 -19.83 2.20
C SER A 302 3.82 -18.34 2.35
N ARG A 303 2.53 -18.02 2.54
CA ARG A 303 2.00 -16.67 2.76
C ARG A 303 2.28 -16.22 4.20
N ASN A 304 3.56 -15.99 4.51
CA ASN A 304 4.05 -15.74 5.86
C ASN A 304 4.14 -14.25 6.26
N GLN A 305 3.73 -13.34 5.38
CA GLN A 305 3.55 -11.92 5.68
C GLN A 305 2.05 -11.61 5.70
N ILE A 306 1.59 -10.84 6.68
CA ILE A 306 0.21 -10.34 6.77
C ILE A 306 0.31 -8.81 6.77
N LEU A 307 -0.07 -8.21 5.65
CA LEU A 307 0.09 -6.80 5.37
C LEU A 307 -1.23 -6.09 5.64
N VAL A 308 -1.20 -5.06 6.49
CA VAL A 308 -2.39 -4.46 7.08
C VAL A 308 -2.50 -2.98 6.70
N ALA A 309 -3.52 -2.66 5.90
CA ALA A 309 -3.87 -1.30 5.56
C ALA A 309 -4.29 -0.50 6.81
N ASN A 310 -3.99 0.80 6.81
CA ASN A 310 -4.32 1.72 7.88
C ASN A 310 -5.85 1.79 8.10
N GLY A 311 -6.32 1.25 9.23
CA GLY A 311 -7.75 1.17 9.53
C GLY A 311 -8.02 0.78 10.98
N SER A 312 -9.30 0.66 11.34
CA SER A 312 -9.75 0.21 12.66
C SER A 312 -10.51 -1.12 12.53
N TYR A 313 -9.94 -2.18 13.08
CA TYR A 313 -10.38 -3.55 12.95
C TYR A 313 -10.99 -4.03 14.28
N ALA A 314 -12.29 -4.29 14.28
CA ALA A 314 -12.98 -4.84 15.43
C ALA A 314 -12.84 -6.37 15.49
N THR A 315 -12.61 -6.94 16.68
CA THR A 315 -12.71 -8.39 16.92
C THR A 315 -13.58 -8.70 18.14
N SER A 316 -14.34 -9.80 18.06
CA SER A 316 -15.13 -10.35 19.16
C SER A 316 -14.46 -11.54 19.86
N SER A 317 -13.35 -12.04 19.31
CA SER A 317 -12.59 -13.17 19.81
C SER A 317 -11.11 -12.83 19.97
N THR A 318 -10.40 -13.62 20.78
CA THR A 318 -8.95 -13.49 20.96
C THR A 318 -8.21 -14.02 19.73
N LEU A 319 -7.52 -13.11 19.03
CA LEU A 319 -6.67 -13.44 17.90
C LEU A 319 -5.45 -14.25 18.38
N THR A 320 -5.45 -15.55 18.10
CA THR A 320 -4.30 -16.42 18.42
C THR A 320 -3.31 -16.36 17.28
N VAL A 321 -2.11 -15.84 17.55
CA VAL A 321 -1.11 -15.51 16.53
C VAL A 321 -0.47 -16.78 15.94
N PRO A 322 -0.51 -17.00 14.62
CA PRO A 322 0.19 -18.10 13.96
C PRO A 322 1.70 -18.11 14.17
N ASN A 323 2.30 -19.28 14.00
CA ASN A 323 3.73 -19.49 14.17
C ASN A 323 4.53 -19.19 12.89
N GLY A 324 5.49 -18.26 12.95
CA GLY A 324 6.39 -17.97 11.84
C GLY A 324 5.89 -16.92 10.86
N ILE A 325 4.97 -16.04 11.28
CA ILE A 325 4.43 -14.96 10.46
C ILE A 325 4.97 -13.59 10.87
N GLY A 326 5.07 -12.66 9.92
CA GLY A 326 5.14 -11.23 10.19
C GLY A 326 3.77 -10.58 10.00
N ILE A 327 3.26 -9.87 11.00
CA ILE A 327 2.07 -9.02 10.89
C ILE A 327 2.54 -7.57 10.85
N HIS A 328 2.33 -6.88 9.73
CA HIS A 328 2.91 -5.58 9.45
C HIS A 328 1.81 -4.55 9.14
N GLY A 329 1.68 -3.55 10.02
CA GLY A 329 0.88 -2.36 9.75
C GLY A 329 1.66 -1.29 8.97
N GLY A 330 0.94 -0.23 8.61
CA GLY A 330 1.49 0.99 7.99
C GLY A 330 1.07 1.22 6.54
N TYR A 331 0.38 0.26 5.90
CA TYR A 331 0.06 0.31 4.48
C TYR A 331 -1.08 1.27 4.14
N THR A 332 -0.99 1.89 2.97
CA THR A 332 -2.12 2.52 2.28
C THR A 332 -3.14 1.46 1.85
N ASP A 333 -4.33 1.92 1.48
CA ASP A 333 -5.49 1.04 1.24
C ASP A 333 -5.39 0.27 -0.10
N ASP A 334 -4.47 0.67 -0.97
CA ASP A 334 -4.01 0.00 -2.20
C ASP A 334 -2.73 -0.84 -1.98
N PHE A 335 -2.19 -0.83 -0.76
CA PHE A 335 -0.92 -1.44 -0.33
C PHE A 335 0.37 -0.93 -1.01
N LEU A 336 0.29 -0.06 -2.02
CA LEU A 336 1.44 0.39 -2.81
C LEU A 336 2.44 1.20 -1.96
N THR A 337 1.93 1.97 -0.99
CA THR A 337 2.75 2.81 -0.09
C THR A 337 2.65 2.32 1.35
N ARG A 338 3.77 2.30 2.08
CA ARG A 338 3.82 2.06 3.53
C ARG A 338 4.52 3.22 4.25
N ALA A 339 4.14 3.48 5.50
CA ALA A 339 4.63 4.63 6.27
C ALA A 339 4.73 4.36 7.78
N ASP A 340 5.21 5.36 8.53
CA ASP A 340 5.19 5.40 10.00
C ASP A 340 3.78 5.66 10.57
N THR A 341 2.79 4.89 10.12
CA THR A 341 1.41 4.87 10.62
C THR A 341 1.13 3.52 11.29
N ARG A 342 -0.01 3.40 11.98
CA ARG A 342 -0.38 2.16 12.68
C ARG A 342 -1.85 1.81 12.43
N ALA A 343 -2.11 0.57 12.02
CA ALA A 343 -3.45 0.00 12.04
C ALA A 343 -3.89 -0.24 13.49
N SER A 344 -5.20 -0.20 13.78
CA SER A 344 -5.73 -0.35 15.13
C SER A 344 -6.62 -1.58 15.25
N ILE A 345 -6.29 -2.50 16.15
CA ILE A 345 -7.15 -3.61 16.57
C ILE A 345 -7.90 -3.18 17.83
N THR A 346 -9.21 -3.40 17.87
CA THR A 346 -10.05 -3.17 19.06
C THR A 346 -10.90 -4.40 19.36
N ALA A 347 -10.70 -5.01 20.53
CA ALA A 347 -11.41 -6.22 20.92
C ALA A 347 -12.52 -5.98 21.96
N SER A 348 -13.66 -6.67 21.76
CA SER A 348 -14.70 -6.81 22.80
C SER A 348 -14.50 -8.00 23.73
N SER A 349 -13.61 -8.93 23.37
CA SER A 349 -13.14 -10.00 24.25
C SER A 349 -12.22 -9.48 25.38
N ALA A 350 -12.14 -10.23 26.48
CA ALA A 350 -11.24 -9.92 27.60
C ALA A 350 -9.75 -9.96 27.21
N THR A 351 -9.39 -10.70 26.15
CA THR A 351 -8.05 -10.67 25.52
C THR A 351 -8.17 -10.36 24.04
N ALA A 352 -7.44 -9.36 23.53
CA ALA A 352 -7.45 -9.04 22.09
C ALA A 352 -6.56 -10.00 21.29
N MET A 353 -5.32 -10.20 21.73
CA MET A 353 -4.33 -11.00 21.02
C MET A 353 -3.55 -11.93 21.95
N ARG A 354 -3.24 -13.15 21.50
CA ARG A 354 -2.46 -14.14 22.23
C ARG A 354 -1.39 -14.79 21.36
N ALA A 355 -0.13 -14.65 21.74
CA ALA A 355 0.98 -15.43 21.22
C ALA A 355 1.25 -16.60 22.17
N ALA A 356 1.16 -17.85 21.70
CA ALA A 356 1.29 -19.02 22.55
C ALA A 356 2.11 -20.13 21.90
N GLY A 357 3.22 -20.54 22.54
CA GLY A 357 4.04 -21.67 22.10
C GLY A 357 4.77 -21.45 20.77
N LEU A 358 5.16 -20.21 20.46
CA LEU A 358 5.84 -19.85 19.21
C LEU A 358 7.23 -20.52 19.13
N ARG A 359 7.53 -21.11 17.97
CA ARG A 359 8.73 -21.93 17.67
C ARG A 359 9.60 -21.33 16.56
N SER A 360 8.98 -20.59 15.65
CA SER A 360 9.60 -19.84 14.56
C SER A 360 9.55 -18.34 14.85
N PRO A 361 10.45 -17.51 14.31
CA PRO A 361 10.38 -16.06 14.46
C PRO A 361 9.04 -15.51 13.95
N THR A 362 8.30 -14.84 14.82
CA THR A 362 7.06 -14.13 14.53
C THR A 362 7.25 -12.66 14.86
N VAL A 363 6.84 -11.77 13.95
CA VAL A 363 6.94 -10.31 14.12
C VAL A 363 5.55 -9.72 14.18
N ILE A 364 5.32 -8.75 15.07
CA ILE A 364 4.15 -7.88 15.05
C ILE A 364 4.66 -6.46 15.06
N ASP A 365 4.40 -5.73 13.98
CA ASP A 365 4.95 -4.42 13.70
C ASP A 365 3.84 -3.41 13.36
N ARG A 366 3.95 -2.19 13.90
CA ARG A 366 3.11 -1.03 13.54
C ARG A 366 1.59 -1.28 13.69
N ILE A 367 1.19 -1.97 14.76
CA ILE A 367 -0.21 -2.18 15.12
C ILE A 367 -0.48 -1.65 16.53
N ASN A 368 -1.57 -0.91 16.70
CA ASN A 368 -2.12 -0.55 18.00
C ASN A 368 -3.09 -1.66 18.43
N ILE A 369 -2.92 -2.24 19.63
CA ILE A 369 -3.74 -3.35 20.13
C ILE A 369 -4.51 -2.88 21.37
N ASN A 370 -5.84 -2.86 21.26
CA ASN A 370 -6.72 -2.31 22.28
C ASN A 370 -7.79 -3.31 22.71
N THR A 371 -8.17 -3.31 23.98
CA THR A 371 -9.39 -3.95 24.50
C THR A 371 -10.36 -2.90 25.03
N THR A 372 -11.66 -3.21 24.97
CA THR A 372 -12.72 -2.40 25.58
C THR A 372 -12.79 -2.56 27.10
N ASP A 373 -13.26 -1.53 27.82
CA ASP A 373 -13.55 -1.59 29.26
C ASP A 373 -14.52 -2.73 29.61
N ARG A 374 -14.22 -3.46 30.69
CA ARG A 374 -15.06 -4.53 31.24
C ARG A 374 -16.09 -4.00 32.25
N THR A 375 -17.21 -4.71 32.36
CA THR A 375 -18.41 -4.26 33.08
C THR A 375 -19.06 -5.33 33.93
N GLY A 376 -18.72 -6.61 33.74
CA GLY A 376 -19.03 -7.67 34.70
C GLY A 376 -18.14 -7.55 35.95
N PRO A 377 -18.64 -7.95 37.13
CA PRO A 377 -17.90 -7.77 38.37
C PRO A 377 -16.62 -8.62 38.39
N SER A 378 -15.50 -8.00 38.77
CA SER A 378 -14.16 -8.62 38.85
C SER A 378 -13.63 -9.19 37.51
N GLU A 379 -14.13 -8.72 36.36
CA GLU A 379 -13.61 -9.08 35.05
C GLU A 379 -12.20 -8.49 34.82
N ALA A 380 -11.22 -9.34 34.51
CA ALA A 380 -9.88 -8.92 34.12
C ALA A 380 -9.77 -8.63 32.61
N THR A 381 -8.86 -7.72 32.24
CA THR A 381 -8.66 -7.27 30.86
C THR A 381 -7.18 -7.34 30.46
N TYR A 382 -6.88 -7.95 29.31
CA TYR A 382 -5.54 -8.15 28.79
C TYR A 382 -5.47 -7.68 27.33
N ALA A 383 -4.62 -6.71 26.99
CA ALA A 383 -4.49 -6.33 25.58
C ALA A 383 -3.75 -7.41 24.77
N VAL A 384 -2.60 -7.85 25.26
CA VAL A 384 -1.78 -8.94 24.67
C VAL A 384 -1.40 -9.93 25.77
N VAL A 385 -1.47 -11.23 25.48
CA VAL A 385 -0.92 -12.31 26.31
C VAL A 385 0.17 -13.03 25.53
N VAL A 386 1.30 -13.33 26.19
CA VAL A 386 2.45 -14.03 25.59
C VAL A 386 2.83 -15.22 26.48
N ASP A 387 2.54 -16.43 25.98
CA ASP A 387 2.83 -17.70 26.65
C ASP A 387 3.90 -18.47 25.87
N ASP A 388 4.89 -19.03 26.56
CA ASP A 388 5.88 -20.00 26.01
C ASP A 388 6.47 -19.64 24.63
N SER A 389 6.72 -18.34 24.41
CA SER A 389 7.14 -17.79 23.11
C SER A 389 8.52 -17.11 23.13
N LEU A 390 9.18 -17.11 24.30
CA LEU A 390 10.60 -16.81 24.55
C LEU A 390 11.18 -15.70 23.64
N ASP A 391 12.22 -16.04 22.87
CA ASP A 391 12.96 -15.21 21.91
C ASP A 391 12.42 -15.36 20.47
N ARG A 392 11.17 -15.80 20.31
CA ARG A 392 10.52 -15.99 19.00
C ARG A 392 9.55 -14.86 18.63
N LEU A 393 9.03 -14.11 19.60
CA LEU A 393 8.15 -12.98 19.33
C LEU A 393 8.92 -11.64 19.32
N SER A 394 8.86 -10.91 18.21
CA SER A 394 9.30 -9.52 18.13
C SER A 394 8.10 -8.58 18.09
N LEU A 395 8.08 -7.58 18.98
CA LEU A 395 7.04 -6.55 19.09
C LEU A 395 7.66 -5.18 18.76
N ARG A 396 7.30 -4.61 17.60
CA ARG A 396 7.88 -3.37 17.05
C ARG A 396 6.81 -2.29 16.84
N PHE A 397 7.13 -1.05 17.23
CA PHE A 397 6.32 0.17 16.98
C PHE A 397 4.81 0.10 17.31
N LEU A 398 4.40 -0.72 18.29
CA LEU A 398 3.01 -0.86 18.76
C LEU A 398 2.65 0.15 19.86
N THR A 399 1.36 0.47 19.97
CA THR A 399 0.73 0.92 21.22
C THR A 399 -0.14 -0.22 21.77
N ILE A 400 -0.01 -0.56 23.04
CA ILE A 400 -0.78 -1.65 23.67
C ILE A 400 -1.63 -1.07 24.81
N THR A 401 -2.95 -1.08 24.66
CA THR A 401 -3.90 -0.44 25.58
C THR A 401 -4.88 -1.46 26.15
N ALA A 402 -4.75 -1.81 27.42
CA ALA A 402 -5.79 -2.58 28.11
C ALA A 402 -6.94 -1.65 28.50
N GLY A 403 -8.17 -2.03 28.13
CA GLY A 403 -9.38 -1.44 28.73
C GLY A 403 -9.44 -1.72 30.23
N ARG A 404 -10.23 -0.94 30.97
CA ARG A 404 -10.42 -1.10 32.42
C ARG A 404 -10.90 -2.53 32.74
N GLY A 405 -10.45 -3.08 33.87
CA GLY A 405 -11.10 -4.23 34.50
C GLY A 405 -12.46 -3.83 35.10
N GLY A 406 -13.34 -4.81 35.29
CA GLY A 406 -14.65 -4.59 35.91
C GLY A 406 -14.57 -4.42 37.43
N ASP A 407 -15.49 -3.64 38.00
CA ASP A 407 -15.51 -3.31 39.43
C ASP A 407 -15.56 -4.56 40.33
N GLY A 408 -14.86 -4.54 41.47
CA GLY A 408 -14.92 -5.61 42.46
C GLY A 408 -16.32 -5.77 43.07
N THR A 409 -16.70 -7.00 43.43
CA THR A 409 -18.00 -7.27 44.07
C THR A 409 -18.12 -6.53 45.41
N SER A 410 -19.22 -5.82 45.64
CA SER A 410 -19.51 -5.19 46.93
C SER A 410 -19.46 -6.20 48.09
N GLY A 411 -18.82 -5.80 49.20
CA GLY A 411 -18.69 -6.65 50.38
C GLY A 411 -20.05 -6.95 51.04
N THR A 412 -20.15 -8.12 51.68
CA THR A 412 -21.34 -8.49 52.46
C THR A 412 -21.63 -7.49 53.58
N ALA A 413 -22.90 -7.20 53.83
CA ALA A 413 -23.30 -6.37 54.97
C ALA A 413 -22.75 -6.92 56.29
N GLY A 414 -22.29 -6.03 57.18
CA GLY A 414 -21.85 -6.40 58.50
C GLY A 414 -22.99 -7.04 59.31
N GLY A 415 -22.65 -8.03 60.14
CA GLY A 415 -23.63 -8.65 61.04
C GLY A 415 -24.30 -7.62 61.97
N ARG A 416 -25.59 -7.84 62.28
CA ARG A 416 -26.33 -7.01 63.25
C ARG A 416 -25.56 -6.97 64.59
N GLY A 417 -25.28 -5.77 65.09
CA GLY A 417 -24.67 -5.58 66.41
C GLY A 417 -25.57 -6.10 67.52
N ALA A 418 -24.99 -6.49 68.66
CA ALA A 418 -25.77 -6.98 69.79
C ALA A 418 -26.74 -5.91 70.31
N ASP A 419 -27.90 -6.34 70.80
CA ASP A 419 -28.90 -5.44 71.37
C ASP A 419 -28.38 -4.76 72.64
N GLY A 420 -28.83 -3.52 72.87
CA GLY A 420 -28.54 -2.77 74.10
C GLY A 420 -29.12 -3.48 75.33
N MET A 421 -28.46 -3.32 76.47
CA MET A 421 -28.95 -3.88 77.72
C MET A 421 -30.28 -3.21 78.12
N ARG A 422 -31.13 -3.91 78.87
CA ARG A 422 -32.31 -3.28 79.47
C ARG A 422 -31.85 -2.22 80.49
N GLY A 423 -32.46 -1.03 80.45
CA GLY A 423 -32.28 -0.01 81.48
C GLY A 423 -32.74 -0.48 82.86
N SER A 424 -32.27 0.19 83.91
CA SER A 424 -32.66 -0.14 85.29
C SER A 424 -34.12 0.22 85.56
N ASN A 425 -34.75 -0.48 86.51
CA ASN A 425 -36.06 -0.09 87.01
C ASN A 425 -35.97 1.29 87.72
N ALA A 426 -37.04 2.08 87.63
CA ALA A 426 -37.19 3.29 88.44
C ALA A 426 -37.37 2.95 89.93
N SER A 427 -37.03 3.88 90.83
CA SER A 427 -37.17 3.71 92.27
C SER A 427 -37.76 4.97 92.91
N GLY A 428 -39.02 4.91 93.33
CA GLY A 428 -39.75 6.07 93.84
C GLY A 428 -39.87 7.18 92.79
N SER A 429 -39.33 8.37 93.08
CA SER A 429 -39.29 9.50 92.13
C SER A 429 -38.06 9.49 91.21
N SER A 430 -37.07 8.63 91.46
CA SER A 430 -35.87 8.50 90.63
C SER A 430 -36.20 7.71 89.36
N GLY A 431 -35.92 8.28 88.20
CA GLY A 431 -35.90 7.53 86.95
C GLY A 431 -34.79 6.47 86.97
N GLY A 432 -35.03 5.32 86.35
CA GLY A 432 -34.01 4.28 86.20
C GLY A 432 -32.97 4.69 85.16
N ALA A 433 -31.69 4.40 85.44
CA ALA A 433 -30.60 4.67 84.51
C ALA A 433 -30.77 3.89 83.18
N GLY A 434 -30.34 4.51 82.09
CA GLY A 434 -30.34 3.95 80.74
C GLY A 434 -29.60 2.62 80.62
N GLY A 435 -29.93 1.88 79.55
CA GLY A 435 -29.27 0.62 79.23
C GLY A 435 -27.86 0.82 78.69
N ASN A 436 -26.88 0.06 79.19
CA ASN A 436 -25.54 0.03 78.61
C ASN A 436 -25.58 -0.41 77.13
N PRO A 437 -24.63 0.04 76.28
CA PRO A 437 -24.59 -0.34 74.88
C PRO A 437 -24.37 -1.85 74.70
N GLY A 438 -24.91 -2.41 73.62
CA GLY A 438 -24.67 -3.80 73.24
C GLY A 438 -23.27 -4.00 72.67
N GLY A 439 -22.65 -5.15 72.91
CA GLY A 439 -21.31 -5.47 72.42
C GLY A 439 -21.20 -5.39 70.89
N GLY A 440 -20.44 -4.41 70.38
CA GLY A 440 -20.23 -4.15 68.96
C GLY A 440 -20.23 -2.64 68.67
N GLY A 441 -19.24 -2.16 67.92
CA GLY A 441 -18.88 -0.73 67.80
C GLY A 441 -19.83 0.19 67.03
N ALA A 442 -21.14 -0.06 67.06
CA ALA A 442 -22.17 0.76 66.44
C ALA A 442 -23.42 0.99 67.32
N SER A 443 -23.51 0.34 68.49
CA SER A 443 -24.65 0.51 69.40
C SER A 443 -24.56 1.85 70.15
N GLY A 444 -25.69 2.55 70.26
CA GLY A 444 -25.84 3.73 71.10
C GLY A 444 -26.18 3.37 72.55
N LEU A 445 -26.24 4.38 73.41
CA LEU A 445 -26.73 4.24 74.78
C LEU A 445 -28.25 4.11 74.78
N GLY A 446 -28.79 3.21 75.61
CA GLY A 446 -30.22 3.19 75.90
C GLY A 446 -30.61 4.46 76.65
N GLY A 447 -31.70 5.13 76.24
CA GLY A 447 -32.12 6.39 76.83
C GLY A 447 -32.57 6.22 78.29
N ASP A 448 -32.26 7.21 79.13
CA ASP A 448 -32.63 7.20 80.56
C ASP A 448 -34.15 7.21 80.78
N GLY A 449 -34.57 6.61 81.90
CA GLY A 449 -35.91 6.77 82.42
C GLY A 449 -36.12 8.17 83.00
N ARG A 450 -37.26 8.80 82.70
CA ARG A 450 -37.59 10.12 83.26
C ARG A 450 -37.92 10.05 84.75
N THR A 451 -37.53 11.09 85.49
CA THR A 451 -37.87 11.24 86.92
C THR A 451 -39.36 11.51 87.09
N GLY A 452 -40.02 10.68 87.90
CA GLY A 452 -41.45 10.82 88.19
C GLY A 452 -41.70 11.84 89.29
N ARG A 453 -42.71 12.70 89.11
CA ARG A 453 -43.32 13.46 90.22
C ARG A 453 -44.28 12.56 90.99
N ARG A 454 -44.37 12.74 92.31
CA ARG A 454 -45.35 12.01 93.15
C ARG A 454 -46.78 12.34 92.67
N ARG A 455 -47.52 11.30 92.27
CA ARG A 455 -48.92 11.30 91.77
C ARG A 455 -49.12 11.65 90.28
N ASP A 456 -48.06 11.83 89.50
CA ASP A 456 -48.15 11.88 88.03
C ASP A 456 -47.92 10.48 87.43
N SER A 457 -48.42 10.22 86.22
CA SER A 457 -48.11 8.98 85.48
C SER A 457 -46.63 8.96 85.02
N GLY A 458 -46.02 7.78 85.02
CA GLY A 458 -44.63 7.62 84.58
C GLY A 458 -44.51 7.94 83.10
N GLN A 459 -43.80 9.01 82.75
CA GLN A 459 -43.55 9.37 81.36
C GLN A 459 -42.70 8.30 80.65
N ALA A 460 -42.84 8.19 79.33
CA ALA A 460 -41.92 7.40 78.51
C ALA A 460 -40.46 7.87 78.72
N GLY A 461 -39.51 6.93 78.56
CA GLY A 461 -38.08 7.23 78.64
C GLY A 461 -37.62 8.20 77.54
N PHE A 462 -36.34 8.54 77.55
CA PHE A 462 -35.72 9.14 76.36
C PHE A 462 -35.52 8.06 75.27
N VAL A 463 -35.49 8.50 74.01
CA VAL A 463 -35.04 7.65 72.89
C VAL A 463 -33.54 7.40 73.09
N GLY A 464 -33.05 6.20 72.75
CA GLY A 464 -31.61 5.92 72.80
C GLY A 464 -30.82 6.84 71.87
N SER A 465 -29.52 7.02 72.13
CA SER A 465 -28.69 7.74 71.17
C SER A 465 -28.54 6.92 69.88
N GLY A 466 -28.54 7.61 68.74
CA GLY A 466 -28.08 7.00 67.49
C GLY A 466 -26.58 6.78 67.57
N GLY A 467 -26.13 5.58 67.21
CA GLY A 467 -24.73 5.35 66.85
C GLY A 467 -24.45 5.88 65.44
N SER A 468 -23.59 5.19 64.69
CA SER A 468 -23.27 5.52 63.29
C SER A 468 -24.46 5.50 62.31
N CYS A 469 -25.64 5.01 62.73
CA CYS A 469 -26.87 4.98 61.94
C CYS A 469 -27.85 6.14 62.22
N GLY A 470 -27.49 7.12 63.05
CA GLY A 470 -28.23 8.38 63.24
C GLY A 470 -29.51 8.32 64.11
N VAL A 471 -30.12 7.15 64.30
CA VAL A 471 -31.28 6.96 65.22
C VAL A 471 -31.04 5.80 66.18
N GLY A 472 -31.42 5.99 67.45
CA GLY A 472 -31.35 4.96 68.48
C GLY A 472 -32.65 4.16 68.64
N GLY A 473 -32.62 3.17 69.53
CA GLY A 473 -33.81 2.37 69.88
C GLY A 473 -34.94 3.24 70.46
N THR A 474 -36.19 2.90 70.14
CA THR A 474 -37.38 3.66 70.57
C THR A 474 -37.49 3.71 72.09
N ALA A 475 -38.03 4.83 72.60
CA ALA A 475 -38.21 5.04 74.03
C ALA A 475 -39.10 3.96 74.67
N GLY A 476 -38.70 3.49 75.87
CA GLY A 476 -39.52 2.61 76.69
C GLY A 476 -40.84 3.27 77.10
N SER A 477 -41.95 2.52 77.02
CA SER A 477 -43.28 3.05 77.29
C SER A 477 -43.50 3.39 78.76
N GLY A 478 -44.30 4.44 79.00
CA GLY A 478 -44.63 4.92 80.35
C GLY A 478 -45.46 3.93 81.16
N SER A 479 -45.44 4.08 82.48
CA SER A 479 -46.29 3.31 83.40
C SER A 479 -47.76 3.71 83.25
N GLY A 480 -48.67 2.75 83.44
CA GLY A 480 -50.06 3.04 83.78
C GLY A 480 -50.17 3.87 85.07
N THR A 481 -51.33 4.48 85.28
CA THR A 481 -51.61 5.31 86.46
C THR A 481 -51.59 4.50 87.74
N GLY A 482 -50.72 4.86 88.69
CA GLY A 482 -50.77 4.32 90.06
C GLY A 482 -52.03 4.76 90.80
N GLY A 483 -52.49 3.93 91.75
CA GLY A 483 -53.72 4.18 92.52
C GLY A 483 -53.63 5.39 93.45
N LEU A 484 -54.78 6.02 93.75
CA LEU A 484 -54.89 7.14 94.69
C LEU A 484 -55.23 6.65 96.11
N GLY A 485 -54.54 5.63 96.60
CA GLY A 485 -54.82 5.00 97.90
C GLY A 485 -53.56 4.55 98.64
N CYS A 486 -53.57 4.66 99.98
CA CYS A 486 -52.44 4.33 100.85
C CYS A 486 -52.19 2.81 101.04
N ALA A 487 -52.78 1.98 100.18
CA ALA A 487 -52.63 0.52 100.15
C ALA A 487 -52.53 -0.04 98.71
N ASP A 488 -52.59 0.83 97.69
CA ASP A 488 -52.49 0.44 96.29
C ASP A 488 -51.01 0.48 95.86
N GLY A 489 -50.56 -0.52 95.11
CA GLY A 489 -49.14 -0.75 94.85
C GLY A 489 -48.43 0.36 94.07
N ASP A 490 -47.10 0.40 94.22
CA ASP A 490 -46.21 1.31 93.49
C ASP A 490 -46.46 1.25 91.95
N PRO A 491 -46.27 2.37 91.22
CA PRO A 491 -46.39 2.38 89.77
C PRO A 491 -45.53 1.30 89.11
N GLY A 492 -46.13 0.59 88.14
CA GLY A 492 -45.45 -0.51 87.46
C GLY A 492 -44.18 -0.05 86.73
N PRO A 493 -43.19 -0.95 86.53
CA PRO A 493 -42.02 -0.64 85.73
C PRO A 493 -42.45 -0.28 84.30
N GLY A 494 -41.83 0.74 83.71
CA GLY A 494 -42.03 1.11 82.31
C GLY A 494 -41.65 -0.02 81.34
N GLY A 495 -42.20 0.02 80.14
CA GLY A 495 -41.85 -0.93 79.09
C GLY A 495 -40.39 -0.80 78.63
N GLY A 496 -39.82 -1.88 78.13
CA GLY A 496 -38.50 -1.84 77.50
C GLY A 496 -38.50 -0.98 76.23
N GLY A 497 -37.36 -0.35 75.93
CA GLY A 497 -37.14 0.34 74.66
C GLY A 497 -37.00 -0.64 73.49
N GLY A 498 -37.17 -0.12 72.26
CA GLY A 498 -37.01 -0.91 71.03
C GLY A 498 -35.56 -1.21 70.67
N THR A 499 -35.37 -2.18 69.77
CA THR A 499 -34.06 -2.58 69.24
C THR A 499 -33.41 -1.47 68.42
N GLY A 500 -32.08 -1.49 68.33
CA GLY A 500 -31.32 -0.59 67.46
C GLY A 500 -31.43 -0.93 65.97
N CYS A 501 -30.84 -0.06 65.15
CA CYS A 501 -30.66 -0.24 63.71
C CYS A 501 -29.77 -1.45 63.37
N THR A 502 -29.86 -1.94 62.13
CA THR A 502 -28.80 -2.75 61.52
C THR A 502 -27.60 -1.87 61.15
N GLY A 503 -26.40 -2.45 61.13
CA GLY A 503 -25.22 -1.78 60.59
C GLY A 503 -25.37 -1.47 59.09
N THR A 504 -24.59 -0.51 58.60
CA THR A 504 -24.50 -0.21 57.17
C THR A 504 -23.80 -1.35 56.42
N LEU A 505 -24.00 -1.40 55.10
CA LEU A 505 -23.13 -2.16 54.20
C LEU A 505 -21.66 -1.74 54.40
N GLY A 506 -20.75 -2.68 54.18
CA GLY A 506 -19.35 -2.32 53.94
C GLY A 506 -19.24 -1.53 52.63
N GLY A 507 -18.23 -0.68 52.52
CA GLY A 507 -17.88 -0.07 51.23
C GLY A 507 -17.43 -1.14 50.22
N ASN A 508 -17.39 -0.76 48.94
CA ASN A 508 -16.70 -1.56 47.93
C ASN A 508 -15.21 -1.69 48.31
N GLY A 509 -14.55 -2.73 47.79
CA GLY A 509 -13.09 -2.84 47.86
C GLY A 509 -12.40 -1.62 47.24
N SER A 510 -11.18 -1.32 47.69
CA SER A 510 -10.38 -0.28 47.03
C SER A 510 -9.93 -0.78 45.66
N PRO A 511 -9.84 0.08 44.62
CA PRO A 511 -9.32 -0.34 43.33
C PRO A 511 -7.88 -0.84 43.47
N GLY A 512 -7.51 -1.84 42.67
CA GLY A 512 -6.17 -2.41 42.71
C GLY A 512 -5.07 -1.40 42.38
N ASP A 513 -3.92 -1.57 43.01
CA ASP A 513 -2.75 -0.68 42.93
C ASP A 513 -1.95 -0.83 41.61
N GLY A 514 -2.41 -1.65 40.67
CA GLY A 514 -1.71 -2.01 39.43
C GLY A 514 -0.55 -2.98 39.63
N VAL A 515 -0.29 -3.41 40.86
CA VAL A 515 0.72 -4.43 41.19
C VAL A 515 0.01 -5.78 41.33
N GLY A 516 0.71 -6.87 41.00
CA GLY A 516 0.11 -8.20 40.99
C GLY A 516 1.07 -9.28 40.48
N SER A 517 0.56 -10.49 40.31
CA SER A 517 1.30 -11.64 39.78
C SER A 517 0.51 -12.37 38.70
N LEU A 518 1.20 -12.82 37.64
CA LEU A 518 0.61 -13.64 36.58
C LEU A 518 0.87 -15.12 36.89
N ALA A 519 -0.19 -15.88 37.15
CA ALA A 519 -0.12 -17.30 37.47
C ALA A 519 -1.12 -18.09 36.62
N GLY A 520 -0.64 -19.10 35.89
CA GLY A 520 -1.50 -19.93 35.02
C GLY A 520 -2.25 -19.15 33.92
N GLY A 521 -1.71 -18.01 33.48
CA GLY A 521 -2.36 -17.11 32.52
C GLY A 521 -3.36 -16.12 33.12
N VAL A 522 -3.57 -16.15 34.45
CA VAL A 522 -4.45 -15.21 35.16
C VAL A 522 -3.62 -14.22 35.96
N TRP A 523 -3.83 -12.92 35.74
CA TRP A 523 -3.25 -11.87 36.59
C TRP A 523 -4.10 -11.70 37.84
N SER A 524 -3.46 -11.84 39.01
CA SER A 524 -4.06 -11.57 40.31
C SER A 524 -3.44 -10.30 40.88
N PRO A 525 -4.23 -9.26 41.25
CA PRO A 525 -3.69 -8.06 41.89
C PRO A 525 -3.10 -8.40 43.27
N SER A 526 -2.19 -7.56 43.77
CA SER A 526 -1.73 -7.64 45.17
C SER A 526 -2.81 -7.24 46.17
N HIS A 527 -3.71 -6.33 45.77
CA HIS A 527 -4.81 -5.82 46.58
C HIS A 527 -6.04 -5.55 45.69
N GLY A 528 -7.24 -5.94 46.15
CA GLY A 528 -8.51 -5.77 45.45
C GLY A 528 -9.61 -6.60 46.08
#